data_AF-A0A259NBP2-F1
#
_entry.id   AF-A0A259NBP2-F1
#
_cell.length_a   1.000
_cell.length_b   1.000
_cell.length_c   1.000
_cell.angle_alpha   90.00
_cell.angle_beta   90.00
_cell.angle_gamma   90.00
#
_symmetry.space_group_name_H-M   'P 1'
#
loop_
_entity.id
_entity.type
_entity.pdbx_description
1 polymer ?
#
loop_
_entity_poly.entity_id
_entity_poly.type
_entity_poly.pdbx_seq_one_letter_code
_entity_poly.pdbx_strand_id
1 'polypeptide(L)' 'MTLPSLTPSLTPAIEVSQSLKQKGFAVISAEDVAQISGVPLEQLMDLIPFWDDLPRDPYLKDGGRYRFRRHSSYEIE' A
#
# COMPACT_ATOMS: atom_id res chain seq x y z
N MET A 1 -6.59 -27.72 -14.17
CA MET A 1 -7.72 -27.10 -13.44
C MET A 1 -7.25 -25.72 -12.99
N THR A 2 -7.72 -24.66 -13.61
CA THR A 2 -7.41 -23.27 -13.23
C THR A 2 -8.33 -22.85 -12.09
N LEU A 3 -7.77 -22.51 -10.93
CA LEU A 3 -8.54 -21.96 -9.82
C LEU A 3 -9.10 -20.58 -10.21
N PRO A 4 -10.35 -20.26 -9.84
CA PRO A 4 -10.91 -18.94 -10.09
C PRO A 4 -10.11 -17.88 -9.31
N SER A 5 -9.86 -16.75 -9.97
CA SER A 5 -9.16 -15.60 -9.39
C SER A 5 -10.09 -14.90 -8.38
N LEU A 6 -9.67 -14.83 -7.11
CA LEU A 6 -10.37 -14.11 -6.03
C LEU A 6 -9.98 -12.62 -6.00
N THR A 7 -9.83 -12.00 -7.18
CA THR A 7 -9.40 -10.60 -7.25
C THR A 7 -10.52 -9.68 -6.75
N PRO A 8 -10.24 -8.81 -5.78
CA PRO A 8 -11.24 -7.86 -5.29
C PRO A 8 -11.61 -6.87 -6.40
N SER A 9 -12.85 -6.40 -6.37
CA SER A 9 -13.28 -5.32 -7.26
C SER A 9 -12.52 -4.04 -6.93
N LEU A 10 -11.87 -3.48 -7.95
CA LEU A 10 -11.13 -2.24 -7.87
C LEU A 10 -12.11 -1.05 -7.82
N THR A 11 -11.77 -0.05 -7.02
CA THR A 11 -12.48 1.21 -6.85
C THR A 11 -11.84 2.23 -7.78
N PRO A 12 -12.57 2.80 -8.75
CA PRO A 12 -12.04 3.83 -9.63
C PRO A 12 -11.54 5.04 -8.83
N ALA A 13 -10.46 5.68 -9.27
CA ALA A 13 -9.87 6.85 -8.62
C ALA A 13 -10.89 7.94 -8.20
N ILE A 14 -11.86 8.22 -9.08
CA ILE A 14 -12.91 9.24 -8.84
C ILE A 14 -13.88 8.88 -7.71
N GLU A 15 -14.04 7.59 -7.39
CA GLU A 15 -14.99 7.08 -6.39
C GLU A 15 -14.35 6.82 -5.03
N VAL A 16 -13.02 6.90 -4.92
CA VAL A 16 -12.26 6.58 -3.69
C VAL A 16 -12.81 7.32 -2.47
N SER A 17 -13.04 8.62 -2.59
CA SER A 17 -13.58 9.45 -1.50
C SER A 17 -14.97 8.99 -1.05
N GLN A 18 -15.83 8.57 -1.99
CA GLN A 18 -17.16 8.07 -1.66
C GLN A 18 -17.09 6.68 -1.03
N SER A 19 -16.25 5.77 -1.55
CA SER A 19 -16.07 4.43 -1.00
C SER A 19 -15.55 4.48 0.43
N LEU A 20 -14.57 5.35 0.71
CA LEU A 20 -14.06 5.56 2.06
C LEU A 20 -15.16 6.04 3.02
N LYS A 21 -15.99 7.01 2.61
CA LYS A 21 -17.10 7.52 3.43
C LYS A 21 -18.17 6.47 3.72
N GLN A 22 -18.51 5.63 2.75
CA GLN A 22 -19.64 4.69 2.86
C GLN A 22 -19.24 3.32 3.42
N LYS A 23 -18.05 2.84 3.07
CA LYS A 23 -17.59 1.46 3.36
C LYS A 23 -16.42 1.42 4.34
N GLY A 24 -15.74 2.54 4.58
CA GLY A 24 -14.54 2.60 5.43
C GLY A 24 -13.26 2.10 4.76
N PHE A 25 -13.32 1.67 3.49
CA PHE A 25 -12.15 1.24 2.71
C PHE A 25 -12.37 1.41 1.20
N ALA A 26 -11.27 1.34 0.44
CA ALA A 26 -11.25 1.25 -1.02
C ALA A 26 -10.10 0.33 -1.44
N VAL A 27 -10.27 -0.45 -2.51
CA VAL A 27 -9.19 -1.23 -3.13
C VAL A 27 -8.86 -0.55 -4.44
N ILE A 28 -7.63 -0.08 -4.63
CA ILE A 28 -7.25 0.79 -5.75
C ILE A 28 -6.16 0.07 -6.56
N SER A 29 -6.17 0.21 -7.89
CA SER A 29 -5.09 -0.31 -8.73
C SER A 29 -3.79 0.48 -8.55
N ALA A 30 -2.66 -0.06 -8.99
CA ALA A 30 -1.39 0.67 -8.95
C ALA A 30 -1.43 1.91 -9.85
N GLU A 31 -2.10 1.82 -11.00
CA GLU A 31 -2.27 2.91 -11.96
C GLU A 31 -3.12 4.05 -11.39
N ASP A 32 -4.22 3.73 -10.70
CA ASP A 32 -5.08 4.74 -10.09
C ASP A 32 -4.38 5.42 -8.90
N VAL A 33 -3.50 4.72 -8.17
CA VAL A 33 -2.63 5.34 -7.14
C VAL A 33 -1.65 6.34 -7.78
N ALA A 34 -1.05 5.99 -8.92
CA ALA A 34 -0.20 6.90 -9.67
C ALA A 34 -0.97 8.14 -10.14
N GLN A 35 -2.19 7.95 -10.66
CA GLN A 35 -3.08 9.06 -11.04
C GLN A 35 -3.42 9.98 -9.85
N ILE A 36 -3.80 9.42 -8.70
CA ILE A 36 -4.19 10.19 -7.51
C ILE A 36 -3.01 11.00 -6.96
N SER A 37 -1.81 10.40 -6.93
CA SER A 37 -0.60 11.06 -6.42
C SER A 37 0.03 12.05 -7.40
N GLY A 38 -0.35 12.01 -8.68
CA GLY A 38 0.28 12.81 -9.73
C GLY A 38 1.72 12.38 -10.03
N VAL A 39 2.13 11.19 -9.59
CA VAL A 39 3.49 10.65 -9.76
C VAL A 39 3.44 9.51 -10.78
N PRO A 40 4.37 9.45 -11.75
CA PRO A 40 4.45 8.32 -12.68
C PRO A 40 4.62 6.98 -11.94
N LEU A 41 3.96 5.93 -12.42
CA LEU A 41 4.02 4.61 -11.79
C LEU A 41 5.47 4.08 -11.66
N GLU A 42 6.33 4.35 -12.63
CA GLU A 42 7.75 3.96 -12.58
C GLU A 42 8.46 4.57 -11.37
N GLN A 43 8.19 5.82 -11.03
CA GLN A 43 8.82 6.50 -9.89
C GLN A 43 8.31 5.95 -8.56
N LEU A 44 7.07 5.46 -8.51
CA LEU A 44 6.57 4.73 -7.34
C LEU A 44 7.26 3.36 -7.20
N MET A 45 7.60 2.70 -8.30
CA MET A 45 8.35 1.43 -8.28
C MET A 45 9.80 1.61 -7.81
N ASP A 46 10.38 2.80 -7.94
CA ASP A 46 11.71 3.13 -7.39
C ASP A 46 11.76 3.04 -5.86
N LEU A 47 10.61 2.92 -5.18
CA LEU A 47 10.58 2.69 -3.74
C LEU A 47 10.95 1.24 -3.35
N ILE A 48 10.80 0.27 -4.25
CA ILE A 48 10.97 -1.17 -3.96
C ILE A 48 12.30 -1.50 -3.25
N PRO A 49 13.48 -0.99 -3.69
CA PRO A 49 14.75 -1.32 -3.07
C PRO A 49 14.85 -0.95 -1.58
N PHE A 50 14.04 0.00 -1.09
CA PHE A 50 14.05 0.37 0.33
C PHE A 50 13.44 -0.70 1.25
N TRP A 51 12.73 -1.70 0.72
CA TRP A 51 12.26 -2.85 1.49
C TRP A 51 13.39 -3.82 1.87
N ASP A 52 14.44 -3.88 1.04
CA ASP A 52 15.57 -4.80 1.25
C ASP A 52 16.47 -4.35 2.42
N ASP A 53 16.47 -3.05 2.76
CA ASP A 53 17.26 -2.43 3.84
C ASP A 53 16.40 -2.00 5.06
N LEU A 54 15.31 -2.71 5.34
CA LEU A 54 14.54 -2.46 6.56
C LEU A 54 15.27 -3.07 7.77
N PRO A 55 15.44 -2.33 8.88
CA PRO A 55 16.05 -2.89 10.09
C PRO A 55 15.08 -3.84 10.80
N ARG A 56 15.63 -4.83 11.49
CA ARG A 56 14.86 -5.77 12.32
C ARG A 56 14.18 -5.04 13.47
N ASP A 57 12.91 -5.34 13.72
CA ASP A 57 12.14 -4.89 14.87
C ASP A 57 12.38 -5.83 16.08
N PRO A 58 13.07 -5.39 17.15
CA PRO A 58 13.41 -6.26 18.27
C PRO A 58 12.37 -6.26 19.41
N TYR A 59 11.26 -5.52 19.30
CA TYR A 59 10.43 -5.19 20.47
C TYR A 59 9.43 -6.30 20.87
N LEU A 60 9.04 -7.19 19.96
CA LEU A 60 8.10 -8.28 20.27
C LEU A 60 8.82 -9.61 20.45
N LYS A 61 8.45 -10.32 21.53
CA LYS A 61 8.87 -11.70 21.83
C LYS A 61 7.66 -12.64 21.82
N ASP A 62 6.87 -12.55 20.75
CA ASP A 62 5.62 -13.31 20.56
C ASP A 62 5.81 -14.66 19.86
N GLY A 63 7.04 -14.98 19.42
CA GLY A 63 7.33 -16.19 18.65
C GLY A 63 6.82 -16.14 17.20
N GLY A 64 6.38 -14.97 16.73
CA GLY A 64 5.96 -14.74 15.35
C GLY A 64 7.12 -14.64 14.36
N ARG A 65 6.79 -14.44 13.09
CA ARG A 65 7.80 -14.18 12.05
C ARG A 65 8.53 -12.87 12.32
N TYR A 66 9.83 -12.83 12.01
CA TYR A 66 10.62 -11.61 12.15
C TYR A 66 10.01 -10.47 11.33
N ARG A 67 9.83 -9.31 11.99
CA ARG A 67 9.32 -8.08 11.39
C ARG A 67 10.48 -7.12 11.13
N PHE A 68 10.49 -6.48 9.97
CA PHE A 68 11.43 -5.43 9.61
C PHE A 68 10.64 -4.17 9.27
N ARG A 69 11.02 -3.02 9.83
CA ARG A 69 10.24 -1.78 9.69
C ARG A 69 11.09 -0.54 9.89
N ARG A 70 10.69 0.55 9.24
CA ARG A 70 11.23 1.90 9.43
C ARG A 70 10.04 2.85 9.65
N HIS A 71 10.26 3.97 10.35
CA HIS A 71 9.23 4.97 10.61
C HIS A 71 9.80 6.39 10.45
N SER A 72 9.03 7.24 9.77
CA SER A 72 9.22 8.69 9.67
C SER A 72 7.85 9.36 9.75
N SER A 73 7.81 10.60 10.26
CA SER A 73 6.61 11.43 10.31
C SER A 73 6.89 12.78 9.64
N TYR A 74 5.89 13.32 8.95
CA TYR A 74 5.97 14.60 8.23
C TYR A 74 4.80 15.49 8.65
N GLU A 75 5.01 16.81 8.63
CA GLU A 75 3.98 17.84 8.76
C GLU A 75 3.77 18.47 7.38
N ILE A 76 2.52 18.70 7.00
CA ILE A 76 2.15 19.35 5.74
C ILE A 76 1.62 20.73 6.11
N GLU A 77 2.29 21.78 5.65
CA GLU A 77 1.85 23.17 5.76
C GLU A 77 0.91 23.56 4.61
#